data_AF-A0AB74M7T7-F1
#
_entry.id   AF-A0AB74M7T7-F1
#
_cell.length_a   1.000
_cell.length_b   1.000
_cell.length_c   1.000
_cell.angle_alpha   90.00
_cell.angle_beta   90.00
_cell.angle_gamma   90.00
#
_symmetry.space_group_name_H-M   'P 1'
#
loop_
_entity.id
_entity.type
_entity.pdbx_description
1 polymer ?
#
loop_
_entity_poly.entity_id
_entity_poly.type
_entity_poly.pdbx_seq_one_letter_code
_entity_poly.pdbx_strand_id
1 'polypeptide(L)' 'MTQKYKTIITTEGRRKLAEALKPGGKKVTLAKMQVGDGNGQEVEPSEGQKQLVKKVWEGNISSITQDAE' A
#
# COMPACT_ATOMS: atom_id res chain seq x y z
N MET A 1 5.83 10.63 22.36
CA MET A 1 4.53 10.17 21.85
C MET A 1 4.79 8.99 20.94
N THR A 2 4.24 7.80 21.22
CA THR A 2 4.42 6.62 20.35
C THR A 2 3.40 6.69 19.22
N GLN A 3 3.85 6.70 17.97
CA GLN A 3 2.95 6.77 16.82
C GLN A 3 2.24 5.42 16.66
N LYS A 4 0.95 5.38 17.02
CA LYS A 4 0.14 4.14 17.06
C LYS A 4 -0.14 3.58 15.66
N TYR A 5 -0.36 4.45 14.68
CA TYR A 5 -0.71 4.06 13.31
C TYR A 5 0.38 4.50 12.34
N LYS A 6 0.72 3.64 11.39
CA LYS A 6 1.77 3.88 10.41
C LYS A 6 1.39 3.35 9.04
N THR A 7 1.94 3.99 8.02
CA THR A 7 1.92 3.50 6.64
C THR A 7 3.28 2.89 6.34
N ILE A 8 3.29 1.72 5.72
CA ILE A 8 4.52 1.06 5.27
C ILE A 8 4.44 0.78 3.78
N ILE A 9 5.60 0.76 3.13
CA ILE A 9 5.74 0.21 1.78
C ILE A 9 6.34 -1.18 1.93
N THR A 10 5.64 -2.21 1.47
CA THR A 10 6.12 -3.60 1.51
C THR A 10 7.39 -3.79 0.68
N THR A 11 8.11 -4.89 0.91
CA THR A 11 9.31 -5.23 0.13
C THR A 11 9.00 -5.29 -1.38
N GLU A 12 7.87 -5.87 -1.77
CA GLU A 12 7.43 -5.88 -3.17
C GLU A 12 7.08 -4.48 -3.70
N GLY A 13 6.46 -3.63 -2.87
CA GLY A 13 6.19 -2.24 -3.23
C GLY A 13 7.46 -1.47 -3.53
N ARG A 14 8.47 -1.58 -2.65
CA ARG A 14 9.78 -0.94 -2.83
C ARG A 14 10.48 -1.44 -4.09
N ARG A 15 10.43 -2.74 -4.37
CA ARG A 15 11.00 -3.31 -5.61
C ARG A 15 10.35 -2.71 -6.86
N LYS A 16 9.02 -2.63 -6.92
CA LYS A 16 8.29 -2.03 -8.05
C LYS A 16 8.60 -0.54 -8.23
N LEU A 17 8.69 0.20 -7.13
CA LEU A 17 9.09 1.61 -7.17
C LEU A 17 10.53 1.76 -7.69
N ALA A 18 11.47 0.96 -7.19
CA ALA A 18 12.86 0.98 -7.66
C ALA A 18 12.98 0.66 -9.16
N GLU A 19 12.18 -0.28 -9.67
CA GLU A 19 12.13 -0.60 -11.10
C GLU A 19 11.56 0.56 -11.94
N ALA A 20 10.57 1.28 -11.42
CA ALA A 20 9.98 2.44 -12.10
C ALA A 20 10.92 3.63 -12.19
N LEU A 21 11.88 3.76 -11.27
CA LEU A 21 12.86 4.85 -11.24
C LEU A 21 14.07 4.62 -12.16
N LYS A 22 14.22 3.43 -12.75
CA LYS A 22 15.31 3.15 -13.70
C LYS A 22 15.11 3.92 -15.02
N PRO A 23 16.19 4.22 -15.77
CA PRO A 23 16.06 4.73 -17.14
C PRO A 23 15.20 3.78 -18.00
N GLY A 24 14.12 4.29 -18.59
CA GLY A 24 13.14 3.47 -19.33
C GLY A 24 12.21 2.64 -18.45
N GLY A 25 12.17 2.88 -17.14
CA GLY A 25 11.30 2.20 -16.19
C GLY A 25 9.82 2.43 -16.46
N LYS A 26 9.00 1.42 -16.15
CA LYS A 26 7.53 1.54 -16.28
C LYS A 26 6.97 2.27 -15.06
N LYS A 27 6.20 3.33 -15.31
CA LYS A 27 5.50 4.08 -14.26
C LYS A 27 4.65 3.15 -13.38
N VAL A 28 4.75 3.31 -12.06
CA VAL A 28 3.83 2.64 -11.12
C VAL A 28 2.47 3.32 -11.17
N THR A 29 1.42 2.53 -11.40
CA THR A 29 0.03 2.96 -11.28
C THR A 29 -0.60 2.25 -10.10
N LEU A 30 -1.15 3.01 -9.14
CA LEU A 30 -2.00 2.45 -8.10
C LEU A 30 -3.37 2.18 -8.72
N ALA A 31 -3.71 0.90 -8.90
CA ALA A 31 -4.92 0.50 -9.63
C ALA A 31 -6.11 0.20 -8.72
N LYS A 32 -5.85 -0.37 -7.54
CA LYS A 32 -6.88 -0.84 -6.61
C LYS A 32 -6.55 -0.45 -5.19
N MET A 33 -7.59 -0.15 -4.42
CA MET A 33 -7.53 -0.01 -2.98
C MET A 33 -8.27 -1.18 -2.35
N GLN A 34 -7.70 -1.75 -1.29
CA GLN A 34 -8.29 -2.85 -0.54
C GLN A 34 -8.33 -2.46 0.93
N VAL A 35 -9.38 -2.90 1.63
CA VAL A 35 -9.55 -2.71 3.08
C VAL A 35 -9.73 -4.09 3.71
N GLY A 36 -9.04 -4.30 4.83
CA GLY A 36 -9.13 -5.50 5.66
C GLY A 36 -9.39 -5.09 7.10
N ASP A 37 -10.22 -5.85 7.79
CA ASP A 37 -10.67 -5.54 9.15
C ASP A 37 -9.89 -6.32 10.23
N GLY A 38 -8.88 -7.10 9.83
CA GLY A 38 -8.09 -7.88 10.78
C GLY A 38 -8.90 -8.96 11.51
N ASN A 39 -10.06 -9.37 10.97
CA ASN A 39 -11.02 -10.23 11.67
C ASN A 39 -11.50 -9.59 13.00
N GLY A 40 -11.62 -8.26 13.03
CA GLY A 40 -12.00 -7.47 14.20
C GLY A 40 -10.88 -7.21 15.20
N GLN A 41 -9.62 -7.50 14.84
CA GLN A 41 -8.45 -7.29 15.69
C GLN A 41 -7.48 -6.26 15.09
N GLU A 42 -6.72 -5.59 15.96
CA GLU A 42 -5.66 -4.68 15.53
C GLU A 42 -4.53 -5.48 14.86
N VAL A 43 -4.14 -5.08 13.65
CA VAL A 43 -3.11 -5.75 12.86
C VAL A 43 -1.92 -4.83 12.71
N GLU A 44 -0.77 -5.30 13.16
CA GLU A 44 0.51 -4.63 12.94
C GLU A 44 0.97 -4.87 11.49
N PRO A 45 1.15 -3.84 10.66
CA PRO A 45 1.53 -4.03 9.27
C PRO A 45 3.00 -4.50 9.16
N SER A 46 3.24 -5.53 8.35
CA SER A 46 4.57 -6.09 8.10
C SER A 46 5.04 -5.86 6.66
N GLU A 47 6.33 -5.59 6.47
CA GLU A 47 6.91 -5.37 5.14
C GLU A 47 6.83 -6.59 4.23
N GLY A 48 6.76 -7.80 4.82
CA GLY A 48 6.61 -9.06 4.08
C GLY A 48 5.16 -9.39 3.70
N GLN A 49 4.20 -8.55 4.08
CA GLN A 49 2.79 -8.80 3.84
C GLN A 49 2.45 -8.72 2.35
N LYS A 50 1.79 -9.76 1.83
CA LYS A 50 1.34 -9.85 0.42
C LYS A 50 -0.16 -9.64 0.26
N GLN A 51 -0.92 -9.74 1.35
CA GLN A 51 -2.38 -9.64 1.40
C GLN A 51 -2.84 -9.08 2.74
N LEU A 52 -4.01 -8.46 2.78
CA LEU A 52 -4.63 -7.99 4.02
C LEU A 52 -5.15 -9.17 4.84
N VAL A 53 -5.11 -9.03 6.17
CA VAL A 53 -5.83 -9.93 7.07
C VAL A 53 -7.32 -9.65 6.91
N LYS A 54 -8.08 -10.66 6.48
CA LYS A 54 -9.52 -10.59 6.19
C LYS A 54 -9.90 -9.37 5.34
N LYS A 55 -9.67 -9.46 4.02
CA LYS A 55 -10.16 -8.46 3.07
C LYS A 55 -11.69 -8.38 3.13
N VAL A 56 -12.21 -7.19 3.40
CA VAL A 56 -13.66 -6.89 3.46
C VAL A 56 -14.13 -6.03 2.30
N TRP A 57 -13.23 -5.29 1.67
CA TRP A 57 -13.57 -4.43 0.54
C TRP A 57 -12.41 -4.30 -0.46
N GLU A 58 -12.77 -4.10 -1.73
CA GLU A 58 -11.86 -3.79 -2.82
C GLU A 58 -12.56 -2.86 -3.83
N GLY A 59 -11.84 -1.85 -4.32
CA GLY A 59 -12.32 -0.96 -5.36
C GLY A 59 -11.19 -0.46 -6.26
N ASN A 60 -11.55 0.00 -7.47
CA ASN A 60 -10.60 0.64 -8.37
C ASN A 60 -10.32 2.08 -7.90
N ILE A 61 -9.10 2.54 -8.08
CA ILE A 61 -8.73 3.93 -7.79
C ILE A 61 -9.09 4.78 -9.01
N SER A 62 -9.95 5.78 -8.82
CA SER A 62 -10.44 6.66 -9.88
C SER A 62 -9.65 7.97 -10.01
N SER A 63 -9.02 8.43 -8.93
CA SER A 63 -8.22 9.66 -8.90
C SER A 63 -7.04 9.52 -7.94
N ILE A 64 -5.91 10.09 -8.34
CA ILE A 64 -4.69 10.19 -7.53
C ILE A 64 -4.19 11.61 -7.69
N THR A 65 -4.09 12.33 -6.58
CA THR A 65 -3.51 13.68 -6.52
C THR A 65 -2.34 13.66 -5.58
N GLN A 66 -1.33 14.47 -5.88
CA GLN A 66 -0.31 14.81 -4.90
C GLN A 66 -0.91 15.82 -3.94
N ASP A 67 -0.73 15.59 -2.64
CA ASP A 67 -1.13 16.56 -1.62
C ASP A 67 -0.32 17.85 -1.80
N ALA A 68 -0.99 18.99 -1.72
CA ALA A 68 -0.33 20.28 -1.68
C ALA A 68 0.05 20.52 -0.22
N GLU A 69 1.34 20.47 0.06
CA GLU A 69 1.93 20.63 1.40
C GLU A 69 1.40 21.85 2.17
#